data_AF-A0A6V7HRU9-F1
#
_entry.id   AF-A0A6V7HRU9-F1
#
_cell.length_a   1.000
_cell.length_b   1.000
_cell.length_c   1.000
_cell.angle_alpha   90.00
_cell.angle_beta   90.00
_cell.angle_gamma   90.00
#
_symmetry.space_group_name_H-M   'P 1'
#
loop_
_entity.id
_entity.type
_entity.pdbx_description
1 polymer ?
#
loop_
_entity_poly.entity_id
_entity_poly.type
_entity_poly.pdbx_seq_one_letter_code
_entity_poly.pdbx_strand_id
1 'polypeptide(L)' 'VGPSGMPLDDKMPYSFRSIAEEEDWKSYTSFLRRVVKVFIRHNRADVLGDTINRDIEDLVKFEKKLYE' A
#
# COMPACT_ATOMS: atom_id res chain seq x y z
N VAL A 1 16.54 8.96 -14.60
CA VAL A 1 16.72 10.10 -13.66
C VAL A 1 15.33 10.72 -13.51
N GLY A 2 14.61 10.38 -12.44
CA GLY A 2 13.25 10.92 -12.20
C GLY A 2 13.34 12.36 -11.70
N PRO A 3 12.27 13.18 -11.85
CA PRO A 3 12.33 14.60 -11.53
C PRO A 3 12.51 14.77 -10.01
N SER A 4 13.67 15.26 -9.64
CA SER A 4 14.05 15.65 -8.29
C SER A 4 13.14 16.79 -7.82
N GLY A 5 12.40 16.60 -6.73
CA GLY A 5 11.62 17.71 -6.15
C GLY A 5 10.48 17.36 -5.21
N MET A 6 10.34 16.13 -4.68
CA MET A 6 9.33 15.91 -3.65
C MET A 6 9.86 16.31 -2.28
N PRO A 7 9.11 17.11 -1.46
CA PRO A 7 9.62 17.77 -0.25
C PRO A 7 10.12 16.88 0.90
N LEU A 8 10.23 15.57 0.70
CA LEU A 8 10.56 14.57 1.73
C LEU A 8 11.46 13.43 1.19
N ASP A 9 11.96 13.53 -0.04
CA ASP A 9 12.77 12.48 -0.68
C ASP A 9 14.02 12.09 0.13
N ASP A 10 14.60 13.05 0.83
CA ASP A 10 15.80 12.93 1.68
C ASP A 10 15.51 12.41 3.09
N LYS A 11 14.24 12.44 3.52
CA LYS A 11 13.80 12.03 4.87
C LYS A 11 13.10 10.69 4.90
N MET A 12 12.77 10.13 3.73
CA MET A 12 12.20 8.80 3.62
C MET A 12 13.32 7.77 3.80
N PRO A 13 13.31 6.92 4.86
CA PRO A 13 14.33 5.89 5.08
C PRO A 13 14.34 4.81 3.98
N TYR A 14 13.43 4.90 3.03
CA TYR A 14 13.32 4.07 1.85
C TYR A 14 13.18 5.00 0.66
N SER A 15 14.04 4.83 -0.36
CA SER A 15 13.74 5.39 -1.67
C SER A 15 12.43 4.76 -2.13
N PHE A 16 11.35 5.54 -2.24
CA PHE A 16 10.14 5.07 -2.92
C PHE A 16 10.53 4.86 -4.39
N ARG A 17 10.90 3.62 -4.73
CA ARG A 17 10.84 3.21 -6.14
C ARG A 17 9.39 3.36 -6.54
N SER A 18 9.14 4.04 -7.66
CA SER A 18 7.84 3.95 -8.30
C SER A 18 7.49 2.48 -8.39
N ILE A 19 6.31 2.08 -7.92
CA ILE A 19 5.81 0.71 -8.03
C ILE A 19 5.52 0.50 -9.52
N ALA A 20 6.56 0.21 -10.29
CA ALA A 20 6.53 0.11 -11.74
C ALA A 20 6.30 -1.34 -12.18
N GLU A 21 6.66 -2.30 -11.33
CA GLU A 21 6.60 -3.72 -11.63
C GLU A 21 5.46 -4.40 -10.85
N GLU A 22 4.84 -5.41 -11.47
CA GLU A 22 3.71 -6.13 -10.87
C GLU A 22 4.11 -6.86 -9.57
N GLU A 23 5.38 -7.23 -9.41
CA GLU A 23 5.91 -7.83 -8.18
C GLU A 23 5.95 -6.84 -7.01
N ASP A 24 6.21 -5.56 -7.28
CA ASP A 24 6.19 -4.51 -6.27
C ASP A 24 4.75 -4.27 -5.78
N TRP A 25 3.77 -4.27 -6.70
CA TRP A 25 2.34 -4.18 -6.36
C TRP A 25 1.86 -5.36 -5.51
N LYS A 26 2.31 -6.58 -5.82
CA LYS A 26 2.00 -7.77 -5.01
C LYS A 26 2.59 -7.66 -3.61
N SER A 27 3.82 -7.18 -3.50
CA SER A 27 4.50 -6.98 -2.22
C SER A 27 3.80 -5.91 -1.38
N TYR A 28 3.42 -4.79 -2.00
CA TYR A 28 2.64 -3.73 -1.36
C TYR A 28 1.28 -4.22 -0.86
N THR A 29 0.53 -4.93 -1.71
CA THR A 29 -0.77 -5.52 -1.32
C THR A 29 -0.62 -6.48 -0.14
N SER A 30 0.42 -7.31 -0.14
CA SER A 30 0.73 -8.24 0.96
C SER A 30 1.06 -7.50 2.26
N PHE A 31 1.79 -6.39 2.17
CA PHE A 31 2.10 -5.53 3.31
C PHE A 31 0.83 -4.92 3.91
N LEU A 32 -0.04 -4.33 3.08
CA LEU A 32 -1.33 -3.77 3.54
C LEU A 32 -2.16 -4.81 4.30
N ARG A 33 -2.27 -6.04 3.75
CA ARG A 33 -2.97 -7.15 4.42
C ARG A 33 -2.40 -7.47 5.80
N ARG A 34 -1.09 -7.35 6.01
CA ARG A 34 -0.46 -7.58 7.32
C ARG A 34 -0.78 -6.46 8.31
N VAL A 35 -0.67 -5.21 7.87
CA VAL A 35 -0.96 -4.03 8.71
C VAL A 35 -2.42 -4.05 9.18
N VAL A 36 -3.36 -4.28 8.27
CA VAL A 36 -4.79 -4.32 8.62
C VAL A 36 -5.10 -5.44 9.61
N LYS A 37 -4.51 -6.64 9.42
CA LYS A 37 -4.66 -7.75 10.38
C LYS A 37 -4.15 -7.39 11.78
N VAL A 38 -3.01 -6.70 11.87
CA VAL A 38 -2.47 -6.23 13.16
C VAL A 38 -3.42 -5.22 13.80
N PHE A 39 -3.92 -4.26 13.01
CA PHE A 39 -4.84 -3.23 13.49
C PHE A 39 -6.14 -3.83 14.04
N ILE A 40 -6.77 -4.75 13.31
CA ILE A 40 -7.99 -5.44 13.74
C ILE A 40 -7.77 -6.21 15.03
N ARG A 41 -6.67 -6.97 15.11
CA ARG A 41 -6.31 -7.73 16.32
C ARG A 41 -6.11 -6.80 17.52
N HIS A 42 -5.42 -5.68 17.32
CA HIS A 42 -5.14 -4.72 18.39
C HIS A 42 -6.42 -4.06 18.91
N ASN A 43 -7.31 -3.66 18.00
CA ASN A 43 -8.54 -2.94 18.33
C ASN A 43 -9.73 -3.86 18.66
N ARG A 44 -9.56 -5.19 18.57
CA ARG A 44 -10.66 -6.18 18.68
C ARG A 44 -11.85 -5.82 17.79
N ALA A 45 -11.55 -5.29 16.60
CA ALA A 45 -12.58 -4.86 15.67
C ALA A 45 -13.29 -6.08 15.07
N ASP A 46 -14.62 -6.06 15.01
CA ASP A 46 -15.41 -7.09 14.35
C ASP A 46 -15.56 -6.73 12.87
N VAL A 47 -14.67 -7.28 12.05
CA VAL A 47 -14.60 -7.02 10.61
C VAL A 47 -14.50 -8.34 9.86
N LEU A 48 -15.34 -8.50 8.85
CA LEU A 48 -15.33 -9.68 7.97
C LEU A 48 -14.05 -9.69 7.13
N GLY A 49 -13.37 -10.84 7.10
CA GLY A 49 -12.13 -11.06 6.33
C GLY A 49 -12.27 -10.71 4.85
N ASP A 50 -13.42 -11.01 4.26
CA ASP A 50 -13.70 -10.76 2.84
C ASP A 50 -13.87 -9.27 2.53
N THR A 51 -14.43 -8.50 3.46
CA THR A 51 -14.55 -7.04 3.33
C THR A 51 -13.18 -6.39 3.27
N ILE A 52 -12.26 -6.81 4.15
CA ILE A 52 -10.89 -6.28 4.20
C ILE A 52 -10.13 -6.57 2.90
N ASN A 53 -10.26 -7.78 2.37
CA ASN A 53 -9.57 -8.14 1.14
C ASN A 53 -10.06 -7.29 -0.04
N ARG A 54 -11.38 -7.04 -0.11
CA ARG A 54 -11.97 -6.16 -1.14
C ARG A 54 -11.50 -4.72 -0.99
N ASP A 55 -11.53 -4.17 0.24
CA ASP A 55 -11.09 -2.79 0.49
C ASP A 55 -9.62 -2.59 0.11
N ILE A 56 -8.76 -3.57 0.39
CA ILE A 56 -7.34 -3.53 0.00
C ILE A 56 -7.18 -3.60 -1.53
N GLU A 57 -7.96 -4.45 -2.21
CA GLU A 57 -7.93 -4.55 -3.68
C GLU A 57 -8.41 -3.26 -4.35
N ASP A 58 -9.48 -2.66 -3.82
CA ASP A 58 -10.02 -1.39 -4.31
C ASP A 58 -9.02 -0.24 -4.08
N LEU A 59 -8.35 -0.20 -2.92
CA LEU A 59 -7.29 0.77 -2.63
C LEU A 59 -6.13 0.64 -3.63
N VAL A 60 -5.62 -0.58 -3.83
CA VAL A 60 -4.51 -0.83 -4.78
C VAL A 60 -4.92 -0.47 -6.21
N LYS A 61 -6.14 -0.79 -6.60
CA LYS A 61 -6.68 -0.43 -7.93
C LYS A 61 -6.81 1.08 -8.10
N PHE A 62 -7.27 1.79 -7.06
CA PHE A 62 -7.33 3.24 -7.06
C PHE A 62 -5.95 3.85 -7.19
N GLU A 63 -4.97 3.39 -6.40
CA GLU A 63 -3.59 3.88 -6.47
C GLU A 63 -2.96 3.62 -7.84
N LYS A 64 -3.14 2.42 -8.43
CA LYS A 64 -2.67 2.13 -9.79
C LYS A 64 -3.17 3.17 -10.81
N LYS A 65 -4.44 3.55 -10.74
CA LYS A 65 -5.03 4.56 -11.63
C LYS A 65 -4.51 5.98 -11.44
N LEU A 66 -3.92 6.31 -10.29
CA LEU A 66 -3.32 7.64 -10.08
C LEU A 66 -1.98 7.79 -10.81
N TYR A 67 -1.35 6.67 -11.19
CA TYR A 67 -0.07 6.63 -11.90
C TYR A 67 -0.22 6.31 -13.40
N GLU A 68 -1.46 6.14 -13.89
CA GLU A 68 -1.83 6.11 -15.31
C GLU A 68 -2.11 7.52 -15.85
#